data_AF-A0A954YNZ6-F1
#
_entry.id   AF-A0A954YNZ6-F1
#
_cell.length_a   1.000
_cell.length_b   1.000
_cell.length_c   1.000
_cell.angle_alpha   90.00
_cell.angle_beta   90.00
_cell.angle_gamma   90.00
#
_symmetry.space_group_name_H-M   'P 1'
#
loop_
_entity.id
_entity.type
_entity.pdbx_description
1 polymer ?
#
loop_
_entity_poly.entity_id
_entity_poly.type
_entity_poly.pdbx_seq_one_letter_code
_entity_poly.pdbx_strand_id
1 'polypeptide(L)'
;MRKRNRWFIRTGVVCCVLLIAAWVLTIGYTILFFPFDRYICLITGGGIHFAPFAAFDGGFHIVSGSEEIFWLPRLQSKAVIFANFGVKAVFIPFWIPFLMIGVPLAWSIWRSRTSDPPPPTCEHCGYILIGNVSGTCPECGTDF
;
A
#
# COMPACT_ATOMS: atom_id res chain seq x y z
N MET A 1 -16.25 -17.03 -12.52
CA MET A 1 -15.88 -16.07 -11.45
C MET A 1 -14.52 -15.35 -11.63
N ARG A 2 -13.68 -15.70 -12.63
CA ARG A 2 -12.30 -15.16 -12.81
C ARG A 2 -12.18 -13.66 -13.12
N LYS A 3 -13.21 -13.01 -13.68
CA LYS A 3 -13.17 -11.57 -14.02
C LYS A 3 -13.21 -10.64 -12.79
N ARG A 4 -13.86 -11.04 -11.69
CA ARG A 4 -14.06 -10.18 -10.51
C ARG A 4 -12.76 -9.90 -9.73
N ASN A 5 -11.81 -10.84 -9.72
CA ASN A 5 -10.57 -10.69 -8.96
C ASN A 5 -9.56 -9.73 -9.59
N ARG A 6 -9.65 -9.46 -10.91
CA ARG A 6 -8.66 -8.60 -11.58
C ARG A 6 -8.73 -7.14 -11.11
N TRP A 7 -9.93 -6.63 -10.84
CA TRP A 7 -10.12 -5.28 -10.33
C TRP A 7 -9.53 -5.15 -8.92
N PHE A 8 -9.85 -6.08 -8.02
CA PHE A 8 -9.32 -6.09 -6.65
C PHE A 8 -7.78 -6.11 -6.61
N ILE A 9 -7.14 -6.95 -7.44
CA ILE A 9 -5.68 -7.02 -7.51
C ILE A 9 -5.10 -5.69 -8.01
N ARG A 10 -5.66 -5.10 -9.07
CA ARG A 10 -5.20 -3.81 -9.62
C ARG A 10 -5.33 -2.68 -8.60
N THR A 11 -6.49 -2.56 -7.96
CA THR A 11 -6.71 -1.53 -6.93
C THR A 11 -5.78 -1.73 -5.74
N GLY A 12 -5.59 -2.98 -5.29
CA GLY A 12 -4.67 -3.29 -4.20
C GLY A 12 -3.23 -2.91 -4.53
N VAL A 13 -2.74 -3.26 -5.73
CA VAL A 13 -1.39 -2.88 -6.18
C VAL A 13 -1.23 -1.36 -6.22
N VAL A 14 -2.20 -0.64 -6.79
CA VAL A 14 -2.16 0.84 -6.82
C VAL A 14 -2.10 1.42 -5.42
N CYS A 15 -2.94 0.94 -4.49
CA CYS A 15 -2.91 1.38 -3.09
C CYS A 15 -1.56 1.11 -2.42
N CYS A 16 -0.96 -0.08 -2.61
CA CYS A 16 0.36 -0.40 -2.08
C CYS A 16 1.45 0.52 -2.64
N VAL A 17 1.43 0.80 -3.95
CA VAL A 17 2.38 1.72 -4.59
C VAL A 17 2.24 3.13 -4.02
N LEU A 18 1.01 3.62 -3.87
CA LEU A 18 0.76 4.94 -3.28
C LEU A 18 1.21 5.02 -1.82
N LEU A 19 1.00 3.96 -1.02
CA LEU A 19 1.48 3.90 0.36
C LEU A 19 3.02 3.90 0.44
N ILE A 20 3.70 3.17 -0.44
CA ILE A 20 5.18 3.18 -0.51
C ILE A 20 5.68 4.56 -0.93
N ALA A 21 5.06 5.17 -1.94
CA ALA A 21 5.42 6.52 -2.38
C ALA A 21 5.20 7.54 -1.25
N ALA A 22 4.08 7.48 -0.54
CA ALA A 22 3.81 8.31 0.63
C ALA A 22 4.86 8.08 1.73
N TRP A 23 5.20 6.82 2.02
CA TRP A 23 6.24 6.49 2.99
C TRP A 23 7.59 7.13 2.62
N VAL A 24 8.04 6.96 1.37
CA VAL A 24 9.30 7.53 0.87
C VAL A 24 9.27 9.06 0.90
N LEU A 25 8.18 9.69 0.43
CA LEU A 25 8.04 11.14 0.47
C LEU A 25 8.13 11.68 1.91
N THR A 26 7.57 10.95 2.88
CA THR A 26 7.56 11.38 4.29
C THR A 26 8.90 11.19 5.01
N ILE A 27 9.90 10.62 4.33
CA ILE A 27 11.29 10.64 4.80
C ILE A 27 11.86 12.05 4.66
N GLY A 28 11.56 12.73 3.55
CA GLY A 28 12.10 14.07 3.23
C GLY A 28 11.13 15.23 3.47
N TYR A 29 9.83 14.97 3.57
CA TYR A 29 8.80 16.00 3.69
C TYR A 29 7.87 15.74 4.87
N THR A 30 7.36 16.82 5.45
CA THR A 30 6.28 16.76 6.44
C THR A 30 5.04 17.39 5.85
N ILE A 31 3.97 16.61 5.75
CA ILE A 31 2.68 17.07 5.25
C ILE A 31 1.78 17.33 6.45
N LEU A 32 1.25 18.54 6.54
CA LEU A 32 0.40 18.96 7.65
C LEU A 32 -0.99 19.30 7.12
N PHE A 33 -1.98 18.58 7.65
CA PHE A 33 -3.38 18.73 7.30
C PHE A 33 -4.20 19.05 8.53
N PHE A 34 -5.08 20.03 8.41
CA PHE A 34 -6.01 20.47 9.45
C PHE A 34 -7.44 20.06 9.06
N PRO A 35 -7.80 18.78 9.22
CA PRO A 35 -9.11 18.28 8.80
C PRO A 35 -10.26 18.82 9.64
N PHE A 36 -10.02 19.19 10.90
CA PHE A 36 -11.04 19.56 11.88
C PHE A 36 -10.54 20.65 12.81
N ASP A 37 -11.44 21.49 13.33
CA ASP A 37 -11.13 22.58 14.28
C ASP A 37 -10.34 22.14 15.53
N ARG A 38 -10.31 20.84 15.84
CA ARG A 38 -9.75 20.29 17.09
C ARG A 38 -8.64 19.27 16.91
N TYR A 39 -8.30 18.86 15.69
CA TYR A 39 -7.27 17.84 15.49
C TYR A 39 -6.38 18.16 14.29
N ILE A 40 -5.07 17.96 14.48
CA ILE A 40 -4.09 17.96 13.40
C ILE A 40 -3.79 16.53 12.97
N CYS A 41 -3.69 16.35 11.66
CA CYS A 41 -3.14 15.16 11.03
C CYS A 41 -1.78 15.53 10.44
N LEU A 42 -0.73 14.93 10.97
CA LEU A 42 0.64 15.13 10.52
C LEU A 42 1.14 13.84 9.87
N ILE A 43 1.66 13.93 8.66
CA ILE A 43 2.29 12.79 8.00
C ILE A 43 3.78 13.06 7.90
N THR A 44 4.57 12.33 8.70
CA THR A 44 6.03 12.49 8.78
C THR A 44 6.70 11.27 9.36
N GLY A 45 7.97 11.04 9.02
CA GLY A 45 8.78 9.98 9.61
C GLY A 45 8.24 8.58 9.35
N GLY A 46 7.51 8.40 8.25
CA GLY A 46 6.94 7.12 7.86
C GLY A 46 5.68 6.70 8.59
N GLY A 47 4.92 7.63 9.15
CA GLY A 47 3.58 7.34 9.66
C GLY A 47 2.69 8.58 9.77
N ILE A 48 1.48 8.32 10.25
CA ILE A 48 0.42 9.31 10.45
C ILE A 48 0.33 9.58 11.96
N HIS A 49 0.36 10.86 12.33
CA HIS A 49 0.21 11.31 13.71
C HIS A 49 -1.10 12.10 13.83
N PHE A 50 -1.88 11.76 14.84
CA PHE A 50 -3.07 12.52 15.23
C PHE A 50 -2.82 13.16 16.58
N ALA A 51 -3.02 14.47 16.68
CA ALA A 51 -2.96 15.16 17.96
C ALA A 51 -4.08 16.20 18.06
N PRO A 52 -4.71 16.36 19.24
CA PRO A 52 -5.63 17.46 19.46
C PRO A 52 -4.91 18.80 19.32
N PHE A 53 -5.62 19.73 18.71
CA PHE A 53 -5.09 21.02 18.27
C PHE A 53 -5.60 22.14 19.17
N ALA A 54 -4.69 23.01 19.60
CA ALA A 54 -5.02 24.24 20.31
C ALA A 54 -4.52 25.43 19.47
N ALA A 55 -5.45 26.17 18.86
CA ALA A 55 -5.30 27.55 18.38
C ALA A 55 -4.26 27.87 17.27
N PHE A 56 -4.47 27.39 16.04
CA PHE A 56 -4.12 28.12 14.79
C PHE A 56 -5.36 28.26 13.91
N ASP A 57 -5.32 29.24 13.00
CA ASP A 57 -6.16 29.29 11.82
C ASP A 57 -5.90 28.06 10.93
N GLY A 58 -6.95 27.31 10.59
CA GLY A 58 -6.86 26.08 9.80
C GLY A 58 -6.31 26.32 8.38
N GLY A 59 -5.61 25.33 7.82
CA GLY A 59 -5.02 25.43 6.47
C GLY A 59 -4.49 24.10 5.94
N PHE A 60 -3.82 24.11 4.78
CA PHE A 60 -3.02 22.98 4.29
C PHE A 60 -1.60 23.48 4.05
N HIS A 61 -0.62 22.80 4.66
CA HIS A 61 0.77 23.23 4.61
C HIS A 61 1.68 22.05 4.26
N ILE A 62 2.55 22.26 3.27
CA ILE A 62 3.63 21.33 2.93
C ILE A 62 4.92 22.02 3.37
N VAL A 63 5.69 21.37 4.24
CA VAL A 63 6.96 21.90 4.70
C VAL A 63 8.08 20.91 4.40
N SER A 64 9.19 21.41 3.86
CA SER A 64 10.40 20.60 3.64
C SER A 64 10.91 20.05 4.97
N GLY A 65 11.30 18.78 5.02
CA GLY A 65 11.87 18.17 6.21
C GLY A 65 13.28 18.69 6.55
N SER A 66 13.95 19.37 5.60
CA SER A 66 15.25 20.00 5.80
C SER A 66 15.17 21.45 6.27
N GLU A 67 14.03 22.11 6.06
CA GLU A 67 13.78 23.42 6.63
C GLU A 67 13.26 23.18 8.04
N GLU A 68 14.16 23.34 9.01
CA GLU A 68 13.77 23.49 10.40
C GLU A 68 12.60 24.48 10.45
N ILE A 69 11.44 24.03 10.90
CA ILE A 69 10.27 24.89 11.11
C ILE A 69 10.66 25.87 12.22
N PHE A 70 11.29 26.99 11.83
CA PHE A 70 11.91 27.98 12.72
C PHE A 70 10.89 28.65 13.66
N TRP A 71 9.60 28.52 13.35
CA TRP A 71 8.48 29.03 14.14
C TRP A 71 7.88 28.02 15.14
N LEU A 72 8.35 26.77 15.16
CA LEU A 72 8.07 25.83 16.26
C LEU A 72 9.24 25.91 17.26
N PRO A 73 9.00 26.22 18.55
CA PRO A 73 10.08 26.36 19.53
C PRO A 73 10.91 25.07 19.57
N ARG A 74 12.23 25.25 19.41
CA ARG A 74 13.27 24.22 19.20
C ARG A 74 12.91 22.86 19.76
N LEU A 75 12.76 21.94 18.84
CA LEU A 75 12.15 20.66 19.06
C LEU A 75 13.15 19.55 18.94
N GLN A 76 13.94 19.45 20.01
CA GLN A 76 14.82 18.31 20.23
C GLN A 76 13.96 17.05 20.35
N SER A 77 14.05 16.19 19.34
CA SER A 77 13.42 14.88 19.18
C SER A 77 11.93 14.88 18.86
N LYS A 78 11.58 14.10 17.82
CA LYS A 78 10.23 13.87 17.27
C LYS A 78 9.22 13.30 18.29
N ALA A 79 9.62 13.07 19.54
CA ALA A 79 8.78 12.62 20.66
C ALA A 79 8.54 13.70 21.74
N VAL A 80 9.33 14.79 21.78
CA VAL A 80 9.33 15.76 22.90
C VAL A 80 8.27 16.86 22.78
N ILE A 81 7.72 17.19 21.59
CA ILE A 81 6.50 18.05 21.52
C ILE A 81 5.38 17.38 22.30
N PHE A 82 5.05 16.13 21.93
CA PHE A 82 3.83 15.51 22.42
C PHE A 82 3.95 15.17 23.91
N ALA A 83 5.16 14.84 24.38
CA ALA A 83 5.43 14.62 25.79
C ALA A 83 5.27 15.90 26.65
N ASN A 84 5.70 17.07 26.15
CA ASN A 84 5.70 18.30 26.95
C ASN A 84 4.33 19.00 27.03
N PHE A 85 3.43 18.79 26.06
CA PHE A 85 2.10 19.40 26.09
C PHE A 85 1.03 18.54 26.78
N GLY A 86 1.38 17.34 27.30
CA GLY A 86 0.40 16.40 27.86
C GLY A 86 -0.62 15.91 26.81
N VAL A 87 -0.33 16.14 25.54
CA VAL A 87 -1.22 15.85 24.43
C VAL A 87 -1.02 14.40 24.01
N LYS A 88 -2.06 13.57 24.21
CA LYS A 88 -2.09 12.20 23.72
C LYS A 88 -2.10 12.21 22.20
N ALA A 89 -0.94 11.91 21.60
CA ALA A 89 -0.83 11.69 20.16
C ALA A 89 -1.00 10.21 19.84
N VAL A 90 -1.69 9.91 18.73
CA VAL A 90 -1.78 8.56 18.17
C VAL A 90 -0.87 8.48 16.95
N PHE A 91 0.12 7.59 17.00
CA PHE A 91 1.00 7.30 15.87
C PHE A 91 0.59 6.01 15.18
N ILE A 92 0.30 6.09 13.88
CA ILE A 92 0.00 4.95 13.02
C ILE A 92 1.14 4.81 12.00
N PRO A 93 2.06 3.86 12.20
CA PRO A 93 3.11 3.57 11.22
C PRO A 93 2.52 3.13 9.87
N PHE A 94 3.14 3.51 8.75
CA PHE A 94 2.64 3.11 7.42
C PHE A 94 2.75 1.61 7.12
N TRP A 95 3.59 0.87 7.85
CA TRP A 95 3.64 -0.58 7.69
C TRP A 95 2.31 -1.24 8.11
N ILE A 96 1.51 -0.65 9.00
CA ILE A 96 0.20 -1.18 9.39
C ILE A 96 -0.79 -1.16 8.21
N PRO A 97 -1.16 0.01 7.62
CA PRO A 97 -2.06 0.03 6.46
C PRO A 97 -1.46 -0.71 5.27
N PHE A 98 -0.13 -0.73 5.12
CA PHE A 98 0.52 -1.53 4.10
C PHE A 98 0.29 -3.03 4.31
N LEU A 99 0.43 -3.57 5.53
CA LEU A 99 0.14 -4.98 5.80
C LEU A 99 -1.35 -5.30 5.64
N MET A 100 -2.24 -4.40 6.08
CA MET A 100 -3.69 -4.58 5.93
C MET A 100 -4.13 -4.74 4.48
N ILE A 101 -3.46 -4.07 3.53
CA ILE A 101 -3.76 -4.15 2.09
C ILE A 101 -2.89 -5.23 1.42
N GLY A 102 -1.61 -5.26 1.75
CA GLY A 102 -0.59 -6.10 1.12
C GLY A 102 -0.77 -7.58 1.39
N VAL A 103 -1.17 -7.98 2.61
CA VAL A 103 -1.41 -9.39 2.95
C VAL A 103 -2.56 -10.01 2.15
N PRO A 104 -3.79 -9.45 2.14
CA PRO A 104 -4.88 -10.03 1.34
C PRO A 104 -4.62 -9.94 -0.16
N LEU A 105 -3.88 -8.92 -0.62
CA LEU A 105 -3.44 -8.81 -2.00
C LEU A 105 -2.46 -9.94 -2.36
N ALA A 106 -1.42 -10.16 -1.56
CA ALA A 106 -0.43 -11.20 -1.78
C ALA A 106 -1.09 -12.59 -1.76
N TRP A 107 -1.99 -12.84 -0.81
CA TRP A 107 -2.77 -14.07 -0.75
C TRP A 107 -3.64 -14.28 -1.99
N SER A 108 -4.31 -13.23 -2.47
CA SER A 108 -5.14 -13.29 -3.68
C SER A 108 -4.31 -13.58 -4.94
N ILE A 109 -3.12 -12.98 -5.05
CA ILE A 109 -2.18 -13.23 -6.14
C ILE A 109 -1.67 -14.67 -6.07
N TRP A 110 -1.24 -15.13 -4.90
CA TRP A 110 -0.77 -16.49 -4.68
C TRP A 110 -1.84 -17.49 -5.10
N ARG A 111 -3.07 -17.36 -4.56
CA ARG A 111 -4.19 -18.24 -4.90
C ARG A 111 -4.50 -18.22 -6.39
N SER A 112 -4.41 -17.07 -7.06
CA SER A 112 -4.63 -16.99 -8.51
C SER A 112 -3.58 -17.70 -9.35
N ARG A 113 -2.36 -17.86 -8.84
CA ARG A 113 -1.28 -18.60 -9.50
C ARG A 113 -1.39 -20.11 -9.27
N THR A 114 -1.83 -20.52 -8.07
CA THR A 114 -1.93 -21.94 -7.72
C THR A 114 -3.19 -22.62 -8.25
N SER A 115 -4.22 -21.84 -8.63
CA SER A 115 -5.54 -22.40 -8.97
C SER A 115 -5.65 -22.98 -10.38
N ASP A 116 -4.65 -22.80 -11.24
CA ASP A 116 -4.72 -23.29 -12.61
C ASP A 116 -3.48 -24.15 -12.91
N PRO A 117 -3.61 -25.50 -12.90
CA PRO A 117 -2.59 -26.32 -13.53
C PRO A 117 -2.41 -25.84 -14.97
N PRO A 118 -1.17 -25.85 -15.50
CA PRO A 118 -0.94 -25.49 -16.89
C PRO A 118 -1.87 -26.33 -17.79
N PRO A 119 -2.33 -25.77 -18.92
CA PRO A 119 -3.05 -26.54 -19.93
C PRO A 119 -2.34 -27.88 -20.17
N PRO A 120 -3.05 -29.01 -20.26
CA PRO A 120 -2.43 -30.23 -20.75
C PRO A 120 -1.87 -29.94 -22.15
N THR A 121 -0.60 -30.26 -22.37
CA THR A 121 0.12 -30.07 -23.64
C THR A 121 0.67 -31.40 -24.11
N CYS A 122 0.65 -31.66 -25.41
CA CYS A 122 1.26 -32.86 -25.99
C CYS A 122 2.77 -32.87 -25.69
N GLU A 123 3.27 -33.97 -25.12
CA GLU A 123 4.69 -34.09 -24.75
C GLU A 123 5.62 -34.07 -25.96
N HIS A 124 5.11 -34.41 -27.15
CA HIS A 124 5.93 -34.54 -28.35
C HIS A 124 6.07 -33.24 -29.17
N CYS A 125 4.99 -32.46 -29.28
CA CYS A 125 4.97 -31.24 -30.11
C CYS A 125 4.61 -29.96 -29.35
N GLY A 126 4.18 -30.06 -28.09
CA GLY A 126 3.77 -28.91 -27.28
C GLY A 126 2.37 -28.36 -27.58
N TYR A 127 1.59 -29.01 -28.46
CA TYR A 127 0.23 -28.59 -28.78
C TYR A 127 -0.68 -28.61 -27.54
N ILE A 128 -1.50 -27.57 -27.34
CA ILE A 128 -2.42 -27.47 -26.21
C ILE A 128 -3.61 -28.42 -26.41
N LEU A 129 -3.73 -29.43 -25.53
CA LEU A 129 -4.72 -30.49 -25.59
C LEU A 129 -6.07 -30.11 -24.94
N ILE A 130 -6.30 -28.83 -24.62
CA ILE A 130 -7.54 -28.38 -24.00
C ILE A 130 -8.72 -28.69 -24.92
N GLY A 131 -9.64 -29.52 -24.44
CA GLY A 131 -10.85 -29.88 -25.16
C GLY A 131 -10.64 -30.91 -26.28
N ASN A 132 -9.44 -31.49 -26.39
CA ASN A 132 -9.23 -32.59 -27.32
C ASN A 132 -9.83 -33.89 -26.76
N VAL A 133 -10.76 -34.49 -27.50
CA VAL A 133 -11.45 -35.74 -27.12
C VAL A 133 -11.01 -36.95 -27.95
N SER A 134 -10.19 -36.75 -28.98
CA SER A 134 -9.78 -37.84 -29.88
C SER A 134 -8.79 -38.82 -29.26
N GLY A 135 -8.09 -38.43 -28.19
CA GLY A 135 -6.94 -39.17 -27.65
C GLY A 135 -5.67 -39.10 -28.50
N THR A 136 -5.71 -38.41 -29.65
CA THR A 136 -4.60 -38.29 -30.59
C THR A 136 -4.33 -36.83 -30.94
N CYS A 137 -3.07 -36.40 -30.91
CA CYS A 137 -2.70 -35.02 -31.17
C CYS A 137 -2.99 -34.63 -32.64
N PRO A 138 -3.68 -33.50 -32.92
CA PRO A 138 -4.02 -33.10 -34.28
C PRO A 138 -2.82 -32.63 -35.11
N GLU A 139 -1.73 -32.19 -34.46
CA GLU A 139 -0.52 -31.71 -35.15
C GLU A 139 0.44 -32.86 -35.48
N CYS A 140 0.74 -33.73 -34.52
CA CYS A 140 1.78 -34.76 -34.68
C CYS A 140 1.24 -36.19 -34.79
N GLY A 141 -0.06 -36.42 -34.58
CA GLY A 141 -0.67 -37.75 -34.64
C GLY A 141 -0.27 -38.69 -33.49
N THR A 142 0.41 -38.20 -32.46
CA THR A 142 0.81 -39.01 -31.30
C THR A 142 -0.35 -39.12 -30.31
N ASP A 143 -0.59 -40.32 -29.78
CA ASP A 143 -1.56 -40.56 -28.72
C ASP A 143 -1.06 -39.99 -27.38
N PHE A 144 -1.98 -39.51 -26.52
CA PHE A 144 -1.68 -38.84 -25.24
C PHE A 144 -2.67 -39.19 -24.13
#